data_AF-A0A972MW72-F1
#
_entry.id   AF-A0A972MW72-F1
#
_cell.length_a   1.000
_cell.length_b   1.000
_cell.length_c   1.000
_cell.angle_alpha   90.00
_cell.angle_beta   90.00
_cell.angle_gamma   90.00
#
_symmetry.space_group_name_H-M   'P 1'
#
loop_
_entity.id
_entity.type
_entity.pdbx_description
1 polymer ?
#
loop_
_entity_poly.entity_id
_entity_poly.type
_entity_poly.pdbx_seq_one_letter_code
_entity_poly.pdbx_strand_id
1 'polypeptide(L)' 'TRQVQAFLASETSAKEVPFEADWGLKLDSPGRQIFPGHHGMDGFFYCLLEKA' A
#
# COMPACT_ATOMS: atom_id res chain seq x y z
N THR A 1 0.23 -5.33 -5.90
CA THR A 1 -0.62 -4.13 -5.99
C THR A 1 -0.44 -3.46 -7.34
N ARG A 2 -1.15 -3.94 -8.38
CA ARG A 2 -0.81 -3.64 -9.79
C ARG A 2 -0.79 -2.15 -10.12
N GLN A 3 -1.75 -1.37 -9.61
CA GLN A 3 -1.85 0.06 -9.87
C GLN A 3 -0.66 0.85 -9.31
N VAL A 4 -0.30 0.61 -8.03
CA VAL A 4 0.83 1.31 -7.39
C VAL A 4 2.16 0.88 -7.99
N GLN A 5 2.33 -0.41 -8.30
CA GLN A 5 3.53 -0.92 -8.97
C GLN A 5 3.73 -0.26 -10.34
N ALA A 6 2.66 -0.13 -11.13
CA ALA A 6 2.72 0.56 -12.42
C ALA A 6 3.05 2.05 -12.24
N PHE A 7 2.43 2.72 -11.27
CA PHE A 7 2.70 4.12 -10.97
C PHE A 7 4.17 4.36 -10.59
N LEU A 8 4.71 3.61 -9.63
CA LEU A 8 6.11 3.70 -9.20
C LEU A 8 7.11 3.38 -10.33
N ALA A 9 6.74 2.53 -11.28
CA ALA A 9 7.56 2.27 -12.46
C ALA A 9 7.54 3.44 -13.47
N SER A 10 6.46 4.22 -13.52
CA SER A 10 6.29 5.32 -14.48
C SER A 10 6.69 6.70 -13.96
N GLU A 11 6.66 6.91 -12.64
CA GLU A 11 6.93 8.20 -12.00
C GLU A 11 8.19 8.09 -11.11
N THR A 12 9.33 8.52 -11.64
CA THR A 12 10.64 8.33 -11.00
C THR A 12 10.85 9.19 -9.76
N SER A 13 10.05 10.24 -9.57
CA SER A 13 10.07 11.03 -8.34
C SER A 13 9.30 10.38 -7.19
N ALA A 14 8.45 9.38 -7.47
CA ALA A 14 7.66 8.72 -6.44
C ALA A 14 8.42 7.56 -5.79
N LYS A 15 8.36 7.48 -4.46
CA LYS A 15 8.92 6.36 -3.69
C LYS A 15 7.91 5.87 -2.66
N GLU A 16 7.88 4.55 -2.44
CA GLU A 16 7.15 3.99 -1.30
C GLU A 16 7.89 4.33 0.00
N VAL A 17 7.13 4.79 1.00
CA VAL A 17 7.62 4.97 2.36
C VAL A 17 7.01 3.88 3.23
N PRO A 18 7.83 2.96 3.78
CA PRO A 18 7.35 2.00 4.75
C PRO A 18 6.80 2.72 5.98
N PHE A 19 5.62 2.32 6.43
CA PHE A 19 5.02 2.80 7.66
C PHE A 19 4.55 1.64 8.53
N GLU A 20 4.65 1.82 9.84
CA GLU A 20 4.15 0.87 10.81
C GLU A 20 2.66 1.09 11.04
N ALA A 21 1.90 0.00 10.95
CA ALA A 21 0.49 -0.05 11.22
C ALA A 21 0.19 -1.41 11.84
N ASP A 22 -0.64 -1.42 12.88
CA ASP A 22 -1.20 -2.59 13.53
C ASP A 22 -2.37 -3.21 12.74
N TRP A 23 -2.82 -2.53 11.70
CA TRP A 23 -3.83 -2.98 10.74
C TRP A 23 -3.24 -3.24 9.35
N GLY A 24 -3.93 -4.09 8.60
CA GLY A 24 -3.60 -4.43 7.22
C GLY A 24 -2.36 -5.32 7.07
N LEU A 25 -2.45 -6.26 6.15
CA LEU A 25 -1.38 -7.20 5.85
C LEU A 25 -0.30 -6.52 5.01
N LYS A 26 0.94 -6.57 5.50
CA LYS A 26 2.14 -6.22 4.73
C LYS A 26 2.40 -7.33 3.70
N LEU A 27 2.57 -6.94 2.44
CA LEU A 27 2.84 -7.84 1.32
C LEU A 27 4.24 -7.57 0.77
N ASP A 28 4.75 -8.47 -0.07
CA ASP A 28 6.00 -8.26 -0.83
C ASP A 28 5.84 -7.19 -1.94
N SER A 29 4.62 -6.69 -2.17
CA SER A 29 4.31 -5.59 -3.07
C SER A 29 3.98 -4.31 -2.30
N PRO A 30 4.18 -3.11 -2.88
CA PRO A 30 3.94 -1.85 -2.20
C PRO A 30 2.57 -1.74 -1.53
N GLY A 31 2.56 -1.21 -0.32
CA GLY A 31 1.38 -0.96 0.50
C GLY A 31 0.93 -2.11 1.41
N ARG A 32 -0.26 -1.95 1.99
CA ARG A 32 -0.92 -2.85 2.93
C ARG A 32 -2.35 -3.13 2.50
N GLN A 33 -2.79 -4.39 2.62
CA GLN A 33 -4.13 -4.83 2.25
C GLN A 33 -4.95 -5.18 3.50
N ILE A 34 -6.14 -4.61 3.60
CA ILE A 34 -7.18 -5.03 4.54
C ILE A 34 -8.16 -5.91 3.76
N PHE A 35 -8.41 -7.13 4.23
CA PHE A 35 -9.46 -7.98 3.69
C PHE A 35 -10.79 -7.71 4.42
N PRO A 36 -11.94 -7.80 3.72
CA PRO A 36 -13.25 -7.67 4.36
C PRO A 36 -13.40 -8.63 5.54
N GLY A 37 -14.09 -8.18 6.58
CA GLY A 37 -14.34 -8.97 7.78
C GLY A 37 -13.17 -9.00 8.77
N HIS A 38 -11.97 -8.53 8.39
CA HIS A 38 -10.90 -8.30 9.35
C HIS A 38 -11.30 -7.16 10.29
N HIS A 39 -11.46 -7.46 11.59
CA HIS A 39 -12.03 -6.54 12.60
C HIS A 39 -13.41 -5.95 12.25
N GLY A 40 -14.22 -6.66 11.43
CA GLY A 40 -15.52 -6.16 10.98
C GLY A 40 -15.42 -4.98 9.99
N MET A 41 -14.24 -4.74 9.41
CA MET A 41 -14.01 -3.67 8.45
C MET A 41 -14.27 -4.13 7.01
N ASP A 42 -14.52 -3.17 6.14
CA ASP A 42 -14.50 -3.37 4.69
C ASP A 42 -13.08 -3.66 4.18
N GLY A 43 -12.99 -4.27 3.00
CA GLY A 43 -11.72 -4.43 2.31
C GLY A 43 -11.17 -3.08 1.86
N PHE A 44 -9.90 -2.81 2.15
CA PHE A 44 -9.25 -1.54 1.81
C PHE A 44 -7.77 -1.74 1.47
N PHE A 45 -7.17 -0.74 0.81
CA PHE A 45 -5.76 -0.76 0.45
C PHE A 45 -5.12 0.61 0.73
N TYR A 46 -3.92 0.59 1.32
CA TYR A 46 -3.14 1.79 1.63
C TYR A 46 -1.71 1.64 1.14
N CYS A 47 -1.15 2.69 0.52
CA CYS A 47 0.27 2.80 0.24
C CYS A 47 0.69 4.25 0.46
N LEU A 48 1.72 4.44 1.29
CA LEU A 48 2.27 5.76 1.57
C LEU A 48 3.37 6.05 0.55
N LEU A 49 3.24 7.18 -0.14
CA LEU A 49 4.17 7.61 -1.16
C LEU A 49 4.74 8.97 -0.80
N GLU A 50 6.03 9.17 -1.08
CA GLU A 50 6.68 10.48 -1.03
C GLU A 50 7.13 10.91 -2.43
N LYS A 51 7.24 12.23 -2.62
CA LYS A 51 7.91 12.80 -3.79
C LYS A 51 9.34 13.19 -3.40
N ALA A 52 10.32 12.60 -4.07
CA ALA A 52 11.74 12.91 -3.93
C ALA A 52 12.17 14.10 -4.80
#